data_AF-A0A0Q0ZR77-F1
#
_entry.id   AF-A0A0Q0ZR77-F1
#
_cell.length_a   1.000
_cell.length_b   1.000
_cell.length_c   1.000
_cell.angle_alpha   90.00
_cell.angle_beta   90.00
_cell.angle_gamma   90.00
#
_symmetry.space_group_name_H-M   'P 1'
#
loop_
_entity.id
_entity.type
_entity.pdbx_description
1 polymer ?
#
loop_
_entity_poly.entity_id
_entity_poly.type
_entity_poly.pdbx_seq_one_letter_code
_entity_poly.pdbx_strand_id
1 'polypeptide(L)'
;MERPGGEAGMTRRSLHMLLALLLIAAPAGALRDPAMVYCTELGYEYVPVMTDTGQVDACRLPDGRYIRTWDFLAGISAPEAGYCARQGYETKTIHDCDRCSPVYSCTCAVCILPDGSEEEATTLMALDFREFSPVSAICGDGVCTVGPENHTACPADCPSGGGDICCDGVQDGICDPDCRPEQDPDCPVETEEPAGEATPGFAVIGAAGALAFTICMRKR
;
A
#
# COMPACT_ATOMS: atom_id res chain seq x y z
N MET A 1 35.55 -34.64 -37.40
CA MET A 1 34.85 -33.35 -37.29
C MET A 1 33.38 -33.70 -37.27
N GLU A 2 32.72 -33.61 -36.13
CA GLU A 2 31.25 -33.55 -35.97
C GLU A 2 30.95 -33.44 -34.46
N ARG A 3 30.41 -32.29 -34.05
CA ARG A 3 29.81 -32.06 -32.72
C ARG A 3 28.30 -32.21 -32.89
N PRO A 4 27.58 -33.03 -32.10
CA PRO A 4 26.15 -32.91 -32.01
C PRO A 4 25.78 -31.84 -30.97
N GLY A 5 25.03 -30.84 -31.40
CA GLY A 5 24.35 -29.89 -30.53
C GLY A 5 23.20 -30.58 -29.82
N GLY A 6 23.19 -30.49 -28.48
CA GLY A 6 22.04 -30.84 -27.66
C GLY A 6 21.20 -29.60 -27.43
N GLU A 7 20.07 -29.50 -28.13
CA GLU A 7 19.04 -28.52 -27.79
C GLU A 7 18.34 -28.96 -26.49
N ALA A 8 18.49 -28.18 -25.43
CA ALA A 8 17.85 -28.43 -24.15
C ALA A 8 16.35 -28.10 -24.25
N GLY A 9 15.54 -29.09 -24.63
CA GLY A 9 14.08 -29.00 -24.62
C GLY A 9 13.53 -28.97 -23.20
N MET A 10 13.08 -27.80 -22.74
CA MET A 10 12.38 -27.65 -21.47
C MET A 10 11.03 -28.38 -21.55
N THR A 11 10.87 -29.43 -20.75
CA THR A 11 9.68 -30.29 -20.81
C THR A 11 8.43 -29.53 -20.34
N ARG A 12 7.26 -29.87 -20.90
CA ARG A 12 5.95 -29.28 -20.52
C ARG A 12 5.68 -29.35 -19.00
N ARG A 13 6.19 -30.37 -18.31
CA ARG A 13 6.12 -30.50 -16.84
C ARG A 13 6.99 -29.48 -16.12
N SER A 14 8.17 -29.20 -16.66
CA SER A 14 9.08 -28.15 -16.17
C SER A 14 8.48 -26.75 -16.37
N LEU A 15 7.80 -26.51 -17.49
CA LEU A 15 7.09 -25.25 -17.76
C LEU A 15 5.91 -25.04 -16.80
N HIS A 16 5.11 -26.08 -16.53
CA HIS A 16 4.00 -25.99 -15.58
C HIS A 16 4.47 -25.81 -14.13
N MET A 17 5.58 -26.44 -13.72
CA MET A 17 6.19 -26.17 -12.41
C MET A 17 6.69 -24.74 -12.28
N LEU A 18 7.33 -24.19 -13.32
CA LEU A 18 7.82 -22.81 -13.31
C LEU A 18 6.66 -21.79 -13.24
N LEU A 19 5.60 -22.04 -14.02
CA LEU A 19 4.39 -21.19 -14.02
C LEU A 19 3.66 -21.24 -12.67
N ALA A 20 3.57 -22.42 -12.05
CA ALA A 20 3.01 -22.56 -10.71
C ALA A 20 3.85 -21.85 -9.64
N LEU A 21 5.18 -21.84 -9.76
CA LEU A 21 6.07 -21.15 -8.82
C LEU A 21 5.92 -19.62 -8.88
N LEU A 22 5.69 -19.07 -10.08
CA LEU A 22 5.44 -17.63 -10.27
C LEU A 22 4.06 -17.20 -9.74
N LEU A 23 3.07 -18.09 -9.74
CA LEU A 23 1.73 -17.84 -9.20
C LEU A 23 1.67 -17.85 -7.66
N ILE A 24 2.72 -18.33 -6.96
CA ILE A 24 2.78 -18.41 -5.49
C ILE A 24 3.64 -17.28 -4.89
N ALA A 25 4.28 -16.45 -5.72
CA ALA A 25 5.00 -15.27 -5.25
C ALA A 25 4.00 -14.23 -4.73
N ALA A 26 3.66 -14.29 -3.44
CA ALA A 26 2.91 -13.24 -2.78
C ALA A 26 3.67 -11.91 -2.99
N PRO A 27 2.97 -10.82 -3.33
CA PRO A 27 3.62 -9.51 -3.37
C PRO A 27 4.15 -9.21 -1.97
N ALA A 28 5.47 -9.09 -1.84
CA ALA A 28 6.07 -8.55 -0.64
C ALA A 28 5.70 -7.07 -0.60
N GLY A 29 4.74 -6.70 0.26
CA GLY A 29 4.47 -5.29 0.54
C GLY A 29 5.74 -4.69 1.11
N ALA A 30 6.28 -3.68 0.45
CA ALA A 30 7.40 -2.92 0.98
C ALA A 30 6.87 -1.87 1.97
N LEU A 31 7.62 -1.68 3.04
CA LEU A 31 7.31 -0.77 4.13
C LEU A 31 8.29 0.39 4.05
N ARG A 32 7.78 1.63 4.15
CA ARG A 32 8.64 2.81 4.26
C ARG A 32 9.38 2.76 5.60
N ASP A 33 10.65 3.13 5.60
CA ASP A 33 11.43 3.26 6.83
C ASP A 33 10.78 4.31 7.75
N PRO A 34 10.25 3.91 8.93
CA PRO A 34 9.61 4.84 9.86
C PRO A 34 10.50 6.00 10.28
N ALA A 35 11.80 5.75 10.44
CA ALA A 35 12.74 6.78 10.87
C ALA A 35 12.94 7.81 9.76
N MET A 36 13.07 7.36 8.51
CA MET A 36 13.15 8.25 7.36
C MET A 36 11.89 9.12 7.23
N VAL A 37 10.70 8.49 7.27
CA VAL A 37 9.42 9.20 7.19
C VAL A 37 9.31 10.24 8.31
N TYR A 38 9.59 9.86 9.56
CA TYR A 38 9.54 10.79 10.68
C TYR A 38 10.50 11.99 10.51
N CYS A 39 11.72 11.75 10.03
CA CYS A 39 12.68 12.82 9.73
C CYS A 39 12.14 13.78 8.66
N THR A 40 11.65 13.24 7.53
CA THR A 40 11.20 14.06 6.41
C THR A 40 9.89 14.79 6.68
N GLU A 41 8.94 14.17 7.40
CA GLU A 41 7.65 14.78 7.75
C GLU A 41 7.82 15.90 8.78
N LEU A 42 8.87 15.86 9.60
CA LEU A 42 9.26 16.99 10.44
C LEU A 42 9.95 18.12 9.64
N GLY A 43 10.21 17.92 8.35
CA GLY A 43 10.84 18.89 7.46
C GLY A 43 12.37 18.90 7.53
N TYR A 44 12.97 17.82 8.01
CA TYR A 44 14.42 17.65 8.06
C TYR A 44 14.94 16.85 6.86
N GLU A 45 16.24 16.99 6.59
CA GLU A 45 16.89 16.32 5.46
C GLU A 45 17.37 14.93 5.91
N TYR A 46 16.85 13.88 5.27
CA TYR A 46 17.36 12.52 5.44
C TYR A 46 18.64 12.33 4.60
N VAL A 47 19.69 11.83 5.23
CA VAL A 47 21.03 11.70 4.62
C VAL A 47 21.61 10.32 4.93
N PRO A 48 21.84 9.46 3.92
CA PRO A 48 22.61 8.24 4.11
C PRO A 48 24.09 8.58 4.29
N VAL A 49 24.69 8.11 5.39
CA VAL A 49 26.09 8.38 5.75
C VAL A 49 26.87 7.08 5.74
N MET A 50 27.91 7.00 4.90
CA MET A 50 28.85 5.87 4.92
C MET A 50 29.85 6.04 6.08
N THR A 51 29.90 5.06 6.98
CA THR A 51 30.91 4.92 8.03
C THR A 51 31.89 3.80 7.69
N ASP A 52 32.89 3.62 8.55
CA ASP A 52 33.82 2.49 8.53
C ASP A 52 33.14 1.13 8.81
N THR A 53 31.98 1.15 9.47
CA THR A 53 31.21 -0.04 9.85
C THR A 53 30.01 -0.33 8.95
N GLY A 54 29.66 0.58 8.04
CA GLY A 54 28.57 0.40 7.08
C GLY A 54 27.86 1.71 6.74
N GLN A 55 26.74 1.62 6.03
CA GLN A 55 25.87 2.78 5.89
C GLN A 55 25.05 2.96 7.17
N VAL A 56 24.98 4.18 7.68
CA VAL A 56 24.08 4.59 8.74
C VAL A 56 23.25 5.75 8.22
N ASP A 57 21.95 5.70 8.46
CA ASP A 57 21.07 6.78 8.05
C ASP A 57 21.01 7.87 9.12
N ALA A 58 21.08 9.12 8.68
CA ALA A 58 21.04 10.28 9.54
C ALA A 58 19.92 11.25 9.14
N CYS A 59 19.40 11.96 10.13
CA CYS A 59 18.56 13.12 9.97
C CYS A 59 19.41 14.38 10.22
N ARG A 60 19.44 15.30 9.25
CA ARG A 60 20.15 16.56 9.36
C ARG A 60 19.19 17.65 9.85
N LEU A 61 19.47 18.14 11.06
CA LEU A 61 18.68 19.17 11.72
C LEU A 61 19.03 20.58 11.20
N PRO A 62 18.17 21.60 11.43
CA PRO A 62 18.41 22.97 10.95
C PRO A 62 19.68 23.63 11.52
N ASP A 63 20.13 23.16 12.68
CA ASP A 63 21.40 23.59 13.31
C ASP A 63 22.64 22.94 12.68
N GLY A 64 22.45 22.06 11.68
CA GLY A 64 23.51 21.36 10.97
C GLY A 64 23.98 20.06 11.62
N ARG A 65 23.43 19.65 12.76
CA ARG A 65 23.73 18.34 13.36
C ARG A 65 23.19 17.20 12.50
N TYR A 66 23.94 16.11 12.45
CA TYR A 66 23.51 14.83 11.88
C TYR A 66 23.25 13.85 13.02
N ILE A 67 22.01 13.38 13.14
CA ILE A 67 21.58 12.47 14.21
C ILE A 67 21.14 11.16 13.57
N ARG A 68 21.50 10.00 14.16
CA ARG A 68 21.04 8.70 13.64
C ARG A 68 19.52 8.65 13.64
N THR A 69 18.94 8.33 12.49
CA THR A 69 17.51 8.55 12.26
C THR A 69 16.64 7.73 13.20
N TRP A 70 17.02 6.47 13.50
CA TRP A 70 16.29 5.61 14.44
C TRP A 70 16.38 6.06 15.89
N ASP A 71 17.52 6.63 16.32
CA ASP A 71 17.64 7.21 17.67
C ASP A 71 16.79 8.47 17.80
N PHE A 72 16.67 9.25 16.72
CA PHE A 72 15.82 10.42 16.67
C PHE A 72 14.33 10.05 16.75
N LEU A 73 13.88 9.06 15.96
CA LEU A 73 12.53 8.52 16.01
C LEU A 73 12.18 7.99 17.41
N ALA A 74 13.11 7.28 18.06
CA ALA A 74 12.90 6.73 19.40
C ALA A 74 12.96 7.78 20.52
N GLY A 75 13.23 9.06 20.20
CA GLY A 75 13.40 10.13 21.17
C GLY A 75 14.68 10.03 22.01
N ILE A 76 15.61 9.15 21.64
CA ILE A 76 16.90 8.95 22.32
C ILE A 76 17.84 10.11 22.04
N SER A 77 17.84 10.61 20.80
CA SER A 77 18.70 11.70 20.37
C SER A 77 17.88 12.90 19.90
N ALA A 78 18.34 14.10 20.25
CA ALA A 78 17.71 15.38 19.91
C ALA A 78 16.18 15.43 20.15
N PRO A 79 15.66 14.98 21.31
CA PRO A 79 14.21 15.02 21.59
C PRO A 79 13.62 16.43 21.49
N GLU A 80 14.43 17.47 21.69
CA GLU A 80 14.04 18.88 21.52
C GLU A 80 13.64 19.25 20.08
N ALA A 81 14.10 18.49 19.08
CA ALA A 81 13.73 18.65 17.67
C ALA A 81 12.60 17.70 17.26
N GLY A 82 12.21 16.75 18.13
CA GLY A 82 11.16 15.77 17.86
C GLY A 82 9.76 16.39 17.84
N TYR A 83 8.79 15.60 17.38
CA TYR A 83 7.40 16.03 17.26
C TYR A 83 6.80 16.52 18.58
N CYS A 84 6.96 15.74 19.66
CA CYS A 84 6.41 16.09 20.98
C CYS A 84 6.88 17.49 21.42
N ALA A 85 8.18 17.77 21.34
CA ALA A 85 8.74 19.07 21.71
C ALA A 85 8.21 20.21 20.83
N ARG A 86 8.03 19.99 19.52
CA ARG A 86 7.43 20.98 18.61
C ARG A 86 5.97 21.31 18.92
N GLN A 87 5.24 20.35 19.49
CA GLN A 87 3.88 20.56 19.99
C GLN A 87 3.84 21.11 21.43
N GLY A 88 5.00 21.27 22.08
CA GLY A 88 5.09 21.72 23.47
C GLY A 88 4.85 20.61 24.51
N TYR A 89 4.86 19.35 24.10
CA TYR A 89 4.76 18.19 24.98
C TYR A 89 6.14 17.71 25.46
N GLU A 90 6.17 17.05 26.61
CA GLU A 90 7.37 16.34 27.06
C GLU A 90 7.55 15.06 26.24
N THR A 91 8.80 14.78 25.85
CA THR A 91 9.16 13.52 25.17
C THR A 91 9.66 12.52 26.20
N LYS A 92 9.10 11.31 26.20
CA LYS A 92 9.57 10.19 27.01
C LYS A 92 9.91 9.01 26.10
N THR A 93 11.12 8.47 26.21
CA THR A 93 11.46 7.21 25.54
C THR A 93 11.01 6.04 26.42
N ILE A 94 10.27 5.11 25.84
CA ILE A 94 9.81 3.89 26.51
C ILE A 94 10.37 2.64 25.82
N HIS A 95 10.40 1.53 26.56
CA HIS A 95 10.70 0.20 26.03
C HIS A 95 9.50 -0.73 26.27
N ASP A 96 8.65 -0.87 25.26
CA ASP A 96 7.41 -1.63 25.30
C ASP A 96 7.03 -2.04 23.87
N CYS A 97 7.19 -3.32 23.51
CA CYS A 97 7.00 -3.79 22.14
C CYS A 97 5.55 -3.67 21.65
N ASP A 98 4.56 -3.72 22.54
CA ASP A 98 3.15 -3.61 22.14
C ASP A 98 2.82 -2.16 21.83
N ARG A 99 3.24 -1.23 22.72
CA ARG A 99 3.02 0.22 22.52
C ARG A 99 3.88 0.81 21.40
N CYS A 100 5.07 0.27 21.16
CA CYS A 100 5.98 0.74 20.10
C CYS A 100 5.81 -0.01 18.77
N SER A 101 4.87 -0.95 18.68
CA SER A 101 4.56 -1.69 17.45
C SER A 101 4.21 -0.81 16.24
N PRO A 102 3.61 0.40 16.36
CA PRO A 102 3.33 1.25 15.19
C PRO A 102 4.57 1.64 14.39
N VAL A 103 5.73 1.74 15.04
CA VAL A 103 7.03 2.04 14.40
C VAL A 103 7.91 0.79 14.22
N TYR A 104 7.35 -0.39 14.42
CA TYR A 104 8.02 -1.69 14.28
C TYR A 104 9.28 -1.83 15.16
N SER A 105 9.26 -1.22 16.34
CA SER A 105 10.35 -1.24 17.32
C SER A 105 9.82 -1.63 18.70
N CYS A 106 10.71 -2.04 19.60
CA CYS A 106 10.38 -2.16 21.03
C CYS A 106 10.74 -0.91 21.83
N THR A 107 11.36 0.09 21.20
CA THR A 107 11.73 1.36 21.83
C THR A 107 11.25 2.51 20.96
N CYS A 108 10.49 3.44 21.53
CA CYS A 108 9.87 4.55 20.82
C CYS A 108 9.71 5.78 21.72
N ALA A 109 9.45 6.93 21.09
CA ALA A 109 9.08 8.16 21.77
C ALA A 109 7.56 8.21 22.01
N VAL A 110 7.16 8.54 23.23
CA VAL A 110 5.78 8.94 23.56
C VAL A 110 5.77 10.40 24.00
N CYS A 111 4.71 11.11 23.61
CA CYS A 111 4.42 12.44 24.09
C CYS A 111 3.58 12.34 25.36
N ILE A 112 4.00 13.06 26.41
CA ILE A 112 3.17 13.23 27.62
C ILE A 112 2.23 14.41 27.37
N LEU A 113 0.94 14.13 27.28
CA LEU A 113 -0.12 15.11 27.01
C LEU A 113 -0.46 15.93 28.27
N PRO A 114 -1.19 17.07 28.14
CA PRO A 114 -1.50 17.94 29.28
C PRO A 114 -2.33 17.27 30.39
N ASP A 115 -3.10 16.24 30.06
CA ASP A 115 -3.87 15.44 31.03
C ASP A 115 -3.04 14.32 31.68
N GLY A 116 -1.76 14.20 31.31
CA GLY A 116 -0.82 13.19 31.79
C GLY A 116 -0.88 11.86 31.04
N SER A 117 -1.74 11.72 30.03
CA SER A 117 -1.75 10.54 29.17
C SER A 117 -0.50 10.49 28.27
N GLU A 118 -0.13 9.30 27.83
CA GLU A 118 1.04 9.07 26.98
C GLU A 118 0.60 8.50 25.63
N GLU A 119 0.95 9.19 24.54
CA GLU A 119 0.64 8.75 23.19
C GLU A 119 1.92 8.67 22.34
N GLU A 120 2.03 7.63 21.50
CA GLU A 120 3.20 7.43 20.64
C GLU A 120 3.30 8.57 19.61
N ALA A 121 4.52 9.10 19.42
CA ALA A 121 4.75 10.33 18.69
C ALA A 121 4.27 10.26 17.24
N THR A 122 4.53 9.16 16.52
CA THR A 122 4.12 9.00 15.12
C THR A 122 2.62 8.79 14.96
N THR A 123 1.97 8.21 15.97
CA THR A 123 0.52 8.07 16.05
C THR A 123 -0.17 9.43 16.16
N LEU A 124 0.35 10.34 16.99
CA LEU A 124 -0.15 11.72 17.07
C LEU A 124 0.14 12.55 15.82
N MET A 125 1.17 12.20 15.05
CA MET A 125 1.43 12.76 13.74
C MET A 125 0.55 12.18 12.63
N ALA A 126 -0.20 11.12 12.92
CA ALA A 126 -0.93 10.32 11.94
C ALA A 126 -0.03 9.81 10.79
N LEU A 127 1.21 9.41 11.10
CA LEU A 127 2.10 8.81 10.10
C LEU A 127 1.63 7.41 9.73
N ASP A 128 1.84 7.06 8.47
CA ASP A 128 1.61 5.72 7.96
C ASP A 128 2.82 5.27 7.15
N PHE A 129 3.35 4.11 7.52
CA PHE A 129 4.57 3.56 6.96
C PHE A 129 4.31 2.54 5.85
N ARG A 130 3.04 2.22 5.55
CA ARG A 130 2.70 1.37 4.40
C ARG A 130 3.00 2.14 3.11
N GLU A 131 3.65 1.50 2.13
CA GLU A 131 3.83 2.12 0.81
C GLU A 131 2.49 2.40 0.12
N PHE A 132 1.44 1.62 0.44
CA PHE A 132 0.04 1.92 0.15
C PHE A 132 -0.63 2.49 1.41
N SER A 133 -0.24 3.69 1.79
CA SER A 133 -0.85 4.42 2.88
C SER A 133 -2.19 5.06 2.43
N PRO A 134 -3.33 4.84 3.11
CA PRO A 134 -4.55 5.62 2.92
C PRO A 134 -4.39 7.14 3.15
N VAL A 135 -3.25 7.61 3.66
CA VAL A 135 -2.93 9.05 3.72
C VAL A 135 -2.59 9.60 2.32
N SER A 136 -2.41 8.74 1.31
CA SER A 136 -2.38 9.11 -0.11
C SER A 136 -3.76 9.11 -0.78
N ALA A 137 -4.85 9.00 0.00
CA ALA A 137 -6.24 9.14 -0.45
C ALA A 137 -6.79 10.51 -0.03
N ILE A 138 -6.12 11.59 -0.46
CA ILE A 138 -6.59 12.93 -0.14
C ILE A 138 -7.65 13.29 -1.18
N CYS A 139 -8.90 13.03 -0.83
CA CYS A 139 -9.99 13.45 -1.69
C CYS A 139 -10.00 14.97 -1.89
N GLY A 140 -9.99 15.39 -3.15
CA GLY A 140 -9.88 16.76 -3.62
C GLY A 140 -8.46 17.24 -3.94
N ASP A 141 -7.47 16.34 -4.04
CA ASP A 141 -6.10 16.70 -4.46
C ASP A 141 -5.91 16.69 -5.99
N GLY A 142 -6.94 16.25 -6.73
CA GLY A 142 -6.98 16.19 -8.18
C GLY A 142 -6.36 14.92 -8.78
N VAL A 143 -6.01 13.92 -7.97
CA VAL A 143 -5.40 12.66 -8.40
C VAL A 143 -6.21 11.47 -7.89
N CYS A 144 -7.00 10.84 -8.77
CA CYS A 144 -7.70 9.59 -8.43
C CYS A 144 -6.71 8.44 -8.15
N THR A 145 -6.47 8.16 -6.87
CA THR A 145 -5.52 7.12 -6.46
C THR A 145 -6.25 5.78 -6.31
N VAL A 146 -6.13 4.94 -7.34
CA VAL A 146 -6.81 3.63 -7.43
C VAL A 146 -6.53 2.77 -6.19
N GLY A 147 -7.59 2.35 -5.51
CA GLY A 147 -7.55 1.48 -4.33
C GLY A 147 -8.13 2.18 -3.09
N PRO A 148 -7.44 3.17 -2.51
CA PRO A 148 -7.99 3.99 -1.42
C PRO A 148 -9.13 4.91 -1.88
N GLU A 149 -9.07 5.41 -3.11
CA GLU A 149 -10.10 6.24 -3.73
C GLU A 149 -10.86 5.47 -4.81
N ASN A 150 -12.10 5.89 -5.00
CA ASN A 150 -12.99 5.47 -6.08
C ASN A 150 -14.15 6.46 -6.18
N HIS A 151 -14.98 6.34 -7.21
CA HIS A 151 -16.10 7.22 -7.49
C HIS A 151 -17.06 7.36 -6.30
N THR A 152 -17.27 6.29 -5.53
CA THR A 152 -18.17 6.30 -4.37
C THR A 152 -17.54 6.98 -3.16
N ALA A 153 -16.24 6.79 -2.94
CA ALA A 153 -15.50 7.31 -1.80
C ALA A 153 -15.01 8.76 -2.01
N CYS A 154 -14.62 9.10 -3.23
CA CYS A 154 -14.13 10.41 -3.63
C CYS A 154 -14.54 10.76 -5.09
N PRO A 155 -15.80 11.19 -5.31
CA PRO A 155 -16.25 11.62 -6.63
C PRO A 155 -15.60 12.93 -7.11
N ALA A 156 -14.90 13.65 -6.23
CA ALA A 156 -14.20 14.89 -6.57
C ALA A 156 -13.01 14.65 -7.50
N ASP A 157 -12.25 13.58 -7.25
CA ASP A 157 -11.05 13.24 -8.02
C ASP A 157 -11.27 12.02 -8.93
N CYS A 158 -12.18 11.11 -8.56
CA CYS A 158 -12.58 9.93 -9.33
C CYS A 158 -13.97 10.14 -9.97
N PRO A 159 -14.08 10.76 -11.15
CA PRO A 159 -15.36 10.94 -11.83
C PRO A 159 -15.94 9.61 -12.32
N SER A 160 -17.26 9.61 -12.59
CA SER A 160 -17.95 8.44 -13.13
C SER A 160 -17.36 8.04 -14.47
N GLY A 161 -17.29 6.73 -14.73
CA GLY A 161 -16.64 6.19 -15.92
C GLY A 161 -15.11 6.03 -15.82
N GLY A 162 -14.52 6.29 -14.65
CA GLY A 162 -13.09 6.14 -14.39
C GLY A 162 -12.70 4.69 -14.09
N GLY A 163 -11.49 4.28 -14.49
CA GLY A 163 -10.92 2.99 -14.09
C GLY A 163 -10.33 3.06 -12.69
N ASP A 164 -11.18 2.94 -11.68
CA ASP A 164 -10.86 3.11 -10.27
C ASP A 164 -11.20 1.88 -9.41
N ILE A 165 -11.31 0.72 -10.07
CA ILE A 165 -11.67 -0.59 -9.52
C ILE A 165 -13.07 -0.63 -8.86
N CYS A 166 -13.93 0.35 -9.16
CA CYS A 166 -15.27 0.45 -8.57
C CYS A 166 -16.33 0.73 -9.64
N CYS A 167 -17.13 -0.28 -9.96
CA CYS A 167 -18.34 -0.11 -10.76
C CYS A 167 -19.39 0.79 -10.07
N ASP A 168 -19.63 1.99 -10.58
CA ASP A 168 -20.57 2.96 -10.01
C ASP A 168 -22.04 2.76 -10.47
N GLY A 169 -22.24 2.18 -11.66
CA GLY A 169 -23.54 1.92 -12.29
C GLY A 169 -24.40 3.17 -12.49
N VAL A 170 -23.79 4.34 -12.66
CA VAL A 170 -24.47 5.62 -12.87
C VAL A 170 -24.92 5.72 -14.32
N GLN A 171 -26.22 5.97 -14.56
CA GLN A 171 -26.72 6.24 -15.90
C GLN A 171 -26.48 7.71 -16.28
N ASP A 172 -25.28 8.04 -16.75
CA ASP A 172 -24.89 9.38 -17.19
C ASP A 172 -24.39 9.47 -18.64
N GLY A 173 -24.41 8.36 -19.37
CA GLY A 173 -23.94 8.23 -20.74
C GLY A 173 -22.46 7.86 -20.85
N ILE A 174 -21.79 7.55 -19.73
CA ILE A 174 -20.38 7.13 -19.68
C ILE A 174 -20.32 5.70 -19.16
N CYS A 175 -19.75 4.78 -19.95
CA CYS A 175 -19.52 3.42 -19.50
C CYS A 175 -18.33 3.35 -18.54
N ASP A 176 -18.56 2.83 -17.35
CA ASP A 176 -17.58 2.49 -16.34
C ASP A 176 -16.79 1.22 -16.72
N PRO A 177 -15.47 1.32 -16.90
CA PRO A 177 -14.64 0.19 -17.34
C PRO A 177 -14.50 -0.92 -16.28
N ASP A 178 -14.85 -0.66 -15.02
CA ASP A 178 -14.84 -1.64 -13.94
C ASP A 178 -16.19 -2.36 -13.78
N CYS A 179 -17.24 -1.93 -14.50
CA CYS A 179 -18.52 -2.59 -14.57
C CYS A 179 -18.55 -3.77 -15.57
N ARG A 180 -19.29 -4.82 -15.23
CA ARG A 180 -19.73 -5.81 -16.23
C ARG A 180 -20.79 -5.17 -17.15
N PRO A 181 -20.99 -5.68 -18.38
CA PRO A 181 -21.94 -5.11 -19.35
C PRO A 181 -23.38 -4.92 -18.85
N GLU A 182 -23.81 -5.68 -17.84
CA GLU A 182 -25.17 -5.60 -17.28
C GLU A 182 -25.27 -4.72 -16.02
N GLN A 183 -24.14 -4.22 -15.51
CA GLN A 183 -24.07 -3.50 -14.24
C GLN A 183 -24.14 -1.98 -14.40
N ASP A 184 -23.63 -1.49 -15.53
CA ASP A 184 -23.74 -0.10 -15.94
C ASP A 184 -24.66 0.00 -17.16
N PRO A 185 -25.78 0.76 -17.07
CA PRO A 185 -26.71 0.97 -18.18
C PRO A 185 -26.10 1.59 -19.45
N ASP A 186 -24.95 2.26 -19.33
CA ASP A 186 -24.29 2.95 -20.45
C ASP A 186 -23.23 2.08 -21.14
N CYS A 187 -22.90 0.92 -20.57
CA CYS A 187 -21.98 -0.02 -21.18
C CYS A 187 -22.64 -0.85 -22.30
N PRO A 188 -21.89 -1.15 -23.39
CA PRO A 188 -22.42 -1.96 -24.48
C PRO A 188 -22.65 -3.39 -23.99
N VAL A 189 -23.90 -3.86 -24.12
CA VAL A 189 -24.22 -5.27 -23.87
C VAL A 189 -23.61 -6.09 -25.00
N GLU A 190 -22.64 -6.95 -24.68
CA GLU A 190 -22.15 -7.93 -25.65
C GLU A 190 -23.29 -8.90 -25.97
N THR A 191 -23.94 -8.71 -27.13
CA THR A 191 -24.85 -9.71 -27.68
C THR A 191 -23.97 -10.86 -28.17
N GLU A 192 -23.85 -11.93 -27.38
CA GLU A 192 -23.31 -13.17 -27.90
C GLU A 192 -24.15 -13.60 -29.10
N GLU A 193 -23.57 -13.53 -30.30
CA GLU A 193 -24.11 -14.25 -31.45
C GLU A 193 -24.16 -15.74 -31.06
N PRO A 194 -25.33 -16.41 -31.16
CA PRO A 194 -25.44 -17.77 -30.70
C PRO A 194 -24.50 -18.67 -31.50
N ALA A 195 -23.48 -19.19 -30.82
CA ALA A 195 -22.59 -20.20 -31.35
C ALA A 195 -23.42 -21.37 -31.88
N GLY A 196 -23.28 -21.62 -33.18
CA GLY A 196 -23.94 -22.71 -33.89
C GLY A 196 -23.77 -24.06 -33.18
N GLU A 197 -24.84 -24.83 -33.25
CA GLU A 197 -25.04 -26.16 -32.69
C GLU A 197 -23.83 -27.11 -32.83
N ALA A 198 -23.37 -27.69 -31.71
CA ALA A 198 -22.55 -28.91 -31.73
C ALA A 198 -22.71 -29.76 -30.45
N THR A 199 -23.64 -30.72 -30.52
CA THR A 199 -23.63 -32.09 -29.95
C THR A 199 -23.51 -32.33 -28.42
N PRO A 200 -24.26 -33.30 -27.86
CA PRO A 200 -24.24 -33.59 -26.43
C PRO A 200 -23.17 -34.63 -26.07
N GLY A 201 -22.44 -34.38 -24.99
CA GLY A 201 -21.70 -35.42 -24.28
C GLY A 201 -20.45 -34.90 -23.62
N PHE A 202 -20.55 -34.57 -22.32
CA PHE A 202 -19.66 -34.98 -21.23
C PHE A 202 -19.99 -34.11 -20.00
N ALA A 203 -20.65 -34.73 -19.02
CA ALA A 203 -20.87 -34.11 -17.72
C ALA A 203 -19.54 -34.05 -16.96
N VAL A 204 -19.05 -32.84 -16.69
CA VAL A 204 -17.98 -32.61 -15.71
C VAL A 204 -18.58 -31.80 -14.57
N ILE A 205 -18.54 -32.40 -13.37
CA ILE A 205 -18.95 -31.79 -12.12
C ILE A 205 -17.91 -30.73 -11.77
N GLY A 206 -18.20 -29.46 -12.05
CA GLY A 206 -17.40 -28.32 -11.63
C GLY A 206 -17.76 -27.89 -10.22
N ALA A 207 -16.82 -28.04 -9.29
CA ALA A 207 -16.89 -27.43 -7.97
C ALA A 207 -16.84 -25.90 -8.11
N ALA A 208 -17.95 -25.23 -7.81
CA ALA A 208 -18.02 -23.79 -7.71
C ALA A 208 -17.30 -23.34 -6.42
N GLY A 209 -16.01 -23.03 -6.53
CA GLY A 209 -15.34 -22.16 -5.57
C GLY A 209 -15.74 -20.71 -5.86
N ALA A 210 -16.77 -20.21 -5.19
CA ALA A 210 -17.10 -18.79 -5.18
C ALA A 210 -16.04 -18.05 -4.36
N LEU A 211 -14.99 -17.54 -5.00
CA LEU A 211 -14.18 -16.48 -4.41
C LEU A 211 -15.00 -15.19 -4.48
N ALA A 212 -15.35 -14.69 -3.31
CA ALA A 212 -16.02 -13.42 -3.11
C ALA A 212 -15.16 -12.27 -3.64
N PHE A 213 -15.60 -11.64 -4.72
CA PHE A 213 -15.27 -10.25 -5.01
C PHE A 213 -16.45 -9.39 -4.53
N THR A 214 -16.42 -9.09 -3.23
CA THR A 214 -17.26 -8.04 -2.65
C THR A 214 -16.59 -6.70 -2.98
N ILE A 215 -16.57 -6.33 -4.26
CA ILE A 215 -16.19 -4.98 -4.69
C ILE A 215 -17.47 -4.15 -4.64
N CYS A 216 -17.44 -3.16 -3.74
CA CYS A 216 -18.37 -2.04 -3.56
C CYS A 216 -19.74 -2.12 -4.27
N MET A 217 -20.56 -3.15 -4.00
CA MET A 217 -21.94 -3.14 -4.46
C MET A 217 -22.75 -2.17 -3.60
N ARG A 218 -23.24 -1.10 -4.23
CA ARG A 218 -24.23 -0.18 -3.67
C ARG A 218 -25.41 -0.99 -3.10
N LYS A 219 -25.46 -1.15 -1.78
CA LYS A 219 -26.68 -1.61 -1.09
C LYS A 219 -27.75 -0.56 -1.37
N ARG A 220 -28.86 -1.02 -1.96
CA ARG A 220 -30.07 -0.21 -2.16
C ARG A 220 -30.57 0.37 -0.85
#